data_AF-A0A3A4ZNB3-F1
#
_entry.id   AF-A0A3A4ZNB3-F1
#
_cell.length_a   1.000
_cell.length_b   1.000
_cell.length_c   1.000
_cell.angle_alpha   90.00
_cell.angle_beta   90.00
_cell.angle_gamma   90.00
#
_symmetry.space_group_name_H-M   'P 1'
#
loop_
_entity.id
_entity.type
_entity.pdbx_description
1 polymer ?
#
loop_
_entity_poly.entity_id
_entity_poly.type
_entity_poly.pdbx_seq_one_letter_code
_entity_poly.pdbx_strand_id
1 'polypeptide(L)'
;MMGFKKNEAIAIFVILAVLAFVVRLNLNDSFRKSRDVARKGDLRALSDAFEKYQIDFSSFPQAENGEIVACFVPSDEGAEYVACSWGNGSVSGVLDGARKTYLQDIPQDPLAHEGVSYVYFSNGRRYQVYASLESDKEPEYNPQVVSRNISCGTRICNYGLSFQDTPLDRTIEEYENELRIKNAK
;
A
#
# COMPACT_ATOMS: atom_id res chain seq x y z
N MET A 1 -48.14 14.49 -22.08
CA MET A 1 -47.59 14.73 -20.72
C MET A 1 -48.44 13.92 -19.75
N MET A 2 -47.89 12.89 -19.12
CA MET A 2 -48.64 12.08 -18.14
C MET A 2 -49.09 12.99 -16.99
N GLY A 3 -50.40 13.22 -16.89
CA GLY A 3 -51.00 14.05 -15.84
C GLY A 3 -51.08 13.27 -14.54
N PHE A 4 -49.97 13.17 -13.80
CA PHE A 4 -49.95 12.57 -12.47
C PHE A 4 -50.74 13.44 -11.48
N LYS A 5 -51.56 12.80 -10.64
CA LYS A 5 -52.18 13.51 -9.50
C LYS A 5 -51.09 13.84 -8.47
N LYS A 6 -51.21 14.99 -7.79
CA LYS A 6 -50.23 15.46 -6.78
C LYS A 6 -49.90 14.37 -5.74
N ASN A 7 -50.90 13.60 -5.31
CA ASN A 7 -50.72 12.54 -4.32
C ASN A 7 -49.97 11.30 -4.87
N GLU A 8 -50.13 10.97 -6.15
CA GLU A 8 -49.42 9.86 -6.80
C GLU A 8 -47.94 10.23 -7.02
N ALA A 9 -47.67 11.49 -7.39
CA ALA A 9 -46.30 11.99 -7.51
C ALA A 9 -45.56 11.92 -6.16
N ILE A 10 -46.21 12.33 -5.05
CA ILE A 10 -45.63 12.25 -3.71
C ILE A 10 -45.31 10.80 -3.33
N ALA A 11 -46.23 9.86 -3.57
CA ALA A 11 -46.00 8.45 -3.27
C ALA A 11 -44.79 7.88 -4.04
N ILE A 12 -44.64 8.21 -5.32
CA ILE A 12 -43.48 7.80 -6.13
C ILE A 12 -42.18 8.38 -5.57
N PHE A 13 -42.15 9.68 -5.23
CA PHE A 13 -40.97 10.31 -4.66
C PHE A 13 -40.57 9.69 -3.31
N VAL A 14 -41.53 9.35 -2.46
CA VAL A 14 -41.26 8.66 -1.19
C VAL A 14 -40.61 7.31 -1.44
N ILE A 15 -41.13 6.51 -2.37
CA ILE A 15 -40.55 5.20 -2.72
C ILE A 15 -39.13 5.38 -3.27
N LEU A 16 -38.92 6.31 -4.20
CA LEU A 16 -37.61 6.58 -4.78
C LEU A 16 -36.60 7.08 -3.72
N ALA A 17 -37.03 7.91 -2.77
CA ALA A 17 -36.17 8.38 -1.69
C ALA A 17 -35.73 7.23 -0.77
N VAL A 18 -36.64 6.33 -0.41
CA VAL A 18 -36.32 5.14 0.38
C VAL A 18 -35.34 4.23 -0.37
N LEU A 19 -35.58 3.96 -1.66
CA LEU A 19 -34.68 3.16 -2.48
C LEU A 19 -33.29 3.81 -2.60
N ALA A 20 -33.23 5.12 -2.90
CA ALA A 20 -31.97 5.85 -3.01
C ALA A 20 -31.17 5.82 -1.70
N PHE A 21 -31.86 5.91 -0.56
CA PHE A 21 -31.23 5.81 0.76
C PHE A 21 -30.60 4.43 1.00
N VAL A 22 -31.34 3.34 0.73
CA VAL A 22 -30.82 1.97 0.87
C VAL A 22 -29.65 1.71 -0.07
N VAL A 23 -29.72 2.18 -1.32
CA VAL A 23 -28.63 2.07 -2.29
C VAL A 23 -27.38 2.78 -1.79
N ARG A 24 -27.51 3.99 -1.24
CA ARG A 24 -26.37 4.76 -0.71
C ARG A 24 -25.61 4.01 0.39
N LEU A 25 -26.31 3.38 1.33
CA LEU A 25 -25.67 2.63 2.41
C LEU A 25 -24.85 1.45 1.87
N ASN A 26 -25.39 0.70 0.89
CA ASN A 26 -24.71 -0.43 0.28
C ASN A 26 -23.50 -0.01 -0.56
N LEU A 27 -23.60 1.09 -1.29
CA LEU A 27 -22.48 1.61 -2.10
C LEU A 27 -21.29 2.01 -1.25
N ASN A 28 -21.51 2.60 -0.06
CA ASN A 28 -20.41 3.00 0.81
C ASN A 28 -19.59 1.80 1.31
N ASP A 29 -20.24 0.70 1.68
CA ASP A 29 -19.57 -0.56 2.04
C ASP A 29 -18.82 -1.17 0.86
N SER A 30 -19.44 -1.14 -0.34
CA SER A 30 -18.82 -1.62 -1.57
C SER A 30 -17.56 -0.83 -1.94
N PHE A 31 -17.59 0.51 -1.83
CA PHE A 31 -16.42 1.35 -2.09
C PHE A 31 -15.30 1.10 -1.09
N ARG A 32 -15.62 0.97 0.21
CA ARG A 32 -14.63 0.62 1.23
C ARG A 32 -13.92 -0.69 0.88
N LYS A 33 -14.69 -1.75 0.60
CA LYS A 33 -14.14 -3.06 0.22
C LYS A 33 -13.30 -2.98 -1.05
N SER A 34 -13.74 -2.21 -2.03
CA SER A 34 -12.97 -2.01 -3.26
C SER A 34 -11.63 -1.32 -3.01
N ARG A 35 -11.55 -0.36 -2.08
CA ARG A 35 -10.29 0.30 -1.71
C ARG A 35 -9.36 -0.63 -0.94
N ASP A 36 -9.88 -1.45 -0.03
CA ASP A 36 -9.07 -2.46 0.67
C ASP A 36 -8.55 -3.53 -0.29
N VAL A 37 -9.34 -3.94 -1.29
CA VAL A 37 -8.85 -4.80 -2.39
C VAL A 37 -7.73 -4.12 -3.18
N ALA A 38 -7.85 -2.82 -3.47
CA ALA A 38 -6.80 -2.05 -4.13
C ALA A 38 -5.50 -2.03 -3.31
N ARG A 39 -5.55 -1.66 -2.02
CA ARG A 39 -4.38 -1.66 -1.12
C ARG A 39 -3.68 -3.01 -1.06
N LYS A 40 -4.45 -4.10 -0.98
CA LYS A 40 -3.92 -5.47 -0.99
C LYS A 40 -3.30 -5.84 -2.35
N GLY A 41 -3.86 -5.34 -3.45
CA GLY A 41 -3.28 -5.48 -4.78
C GLY A 41 -1.96 -4.73 -4.93
N ASP A 42 -1.93 -3.48 -4.47
CA ASP A 42 -0.77 -2.59 -4.52
C ASP A 42 0.43 -3.17 -3.78
N LEU A 43 0.22 -3.64 -2.53
CA LEU A 43 1.28 -4.25 -1.73
C LEU A 43 1.81 -5.55 -2.37
N ARG A 44 0.96 -6.34 -3.03
CA ARG A 44 1.39 -7.54 -3.78
C ARG A 44 2.22 -7.15 -5.01
N ALA A 45 1.79 -6.16 -5.78
CA ALA A 45 2.55 -5.68 -6.93
C ALA A 45 3.92 -5.14 -6.53
N LEU A 46 4.02 -4.45 -5.39
CA LEU A 46 5.28 -4.00 -4.79
C LEU A 46 6.14 -5.20 -4.38
N SER A 47 5.59 -6.16 -3.64
CA SER A 47 6.27 -7.39 -3.23
C SER A 47 6.90 -8.12 -4.43
N ASP A 48 6.11 -8.34 -5.47
CA ASP A 48 6.56 -8.99 -6.70
C ASP A 48 7.68 -8.21 -7.40
N ALA A 49 7.60 -6.88 -7.41
CA ALA A 49 8.63 -6.03 -7.99
C ALA A 49 9.93 -6.05 -7.17
N PHE A 50 9.83 -6.02 -5.85
CA PHE A 50 10.98 -6.09 -4.96
C PHE A 50 11.71 -7.42 -5.07
N GLU A 51 10.99 -8.54 -5.19
CA GLU A 51 11.61 -9.85 -5.39
C GLU A 51 12.34 -9.93 -6.74
N LYS A 52 11.73 -9.43 -7.82
CA LYS A 52 12.42 -9.35 -9.13
C LYS A 52 13.65 -8.44 -9.08
N TYR A 53 13.56 -7.32 -8.40
CA TYR A 53 14.70 -6.42 -8.19
C TYR A 53 15.82 -7.13 -7.42
N GLN A 54 15.48 -7.89 -6.37
CA GLN A 54 16.45 -8.61 -5.54
C GLN A 54 17.14 -9.75 -6.30
N ILE A 55 16.46 -10.41 -7.25
CA ILE A 55 17.08 -11.40 -8.15
C ILE A 55 18.24 -10.78 -8.94
N ASP A 56 18.05 -9.56 -9.46
CA ASP A 56 19.04 -8.92 -10.33
C ASP A 56 20.15 -8.18 -9.55
N PHE A 57 19.81 -7.59 -8.39
CA PHE A 57 20.73 -6.75 -7.62
C PHE A 57 21.25 -7.39 -6.33
N SER A 58 20.79 -8.60 -5.98
CA SER A 58 21.11 -9.29 -4.72
C SER A 58 20.78 -8.46 -3.45
N SER A 59 19.99 -7.41 -3.61
CA SER A 59 19.53 -6.51 -2.55
C SER A 59 18.15 -5.98 -2.93
N PHE A 60 17.29 -5.76 -1.94
CA PHE A 60 16.07 -4.96 -2.11
C PHE A 60 16.41 -3.48 -2.28
N PRO A 61 15.50 -2.67 -2.87
CA PRO A 61 15.61 -1.22 -2.84
C PRO A 61 15.81 -0.72 -1.41
N GLN A 62 16.62 0.32 -1.24
CA GLN A 62 16.76 0.94 0.08
C GLN A 62 15.48 1.70 0.42
N ALA A 63 15.29 1.99 1.70
CA ALA A 63 14.19 2.79 2.19
C ALA A 63 14.70 4.09 2.80
N GLU A 64 14.01 5.19 2.54
CA GLU A 64 14.28 6.48 3.15
C GLU A 64 12.94 7.12 3.54
N ASN A 65 12.79 7.54 4.79
CA ASN A 65 11.57 8.20 5.30
C ASN A 65 10.24 7.46 4.99
N GLY A 66 10.26 6.12 4.90
CA GLY A 66 9.08 5.32 4.58
C GLY A 66 8.78 5.19 3.09
N GLU A 67 9.68 5.68 2.23
CA GLU A 67 9.60 5.63 0.78
C GLU A 67 10.64 4.69 0.17
N ILE A 68 10.45 4.33 -1.09
CA ILE A 68 11.30 3.39 -1.83
C ILE A 68 12.39 4.18 -2.56
N VAL A 69 13.65 3.92 -2.28
CA VAL A 69 14.79 4.53 -2.99
C VAL A 69 15.07 3.71 -4.26
N ALA A 70 14.32 4.01 -5.32
CA ALA A 70 14.42 3.32 -6.62
C ALA A 70 14.13 4.24 -7.83
N CYS A 71 13.88 5.52 -7.60
CA CYS A 71 13.56 6.47 -8.65
C CYS A 71 14.83 7.10 -9.21
N PHE A 72 14.88 7.26 -10.53
CA PHE A 72 16.03 7.86 -11.20
C PHE A 72 15.79 9.34 -11.47
N VAL A 73 16.69 10.18 -10.97
CA VAL A 73 16.78 11.58 -11.34
C VAL A 73 18.10 11.84 -12.05
N PRO A 74 18.12 12.63 -13.14
CA PRO A 74 19.37 13.12 -13.71
C PRO A 74 20.06 14.03 -12.69
N SER A 75 21.34 13.79 -12.42
CA SER A 75 22.20 14.69 -11.66
C SER A 75 23.44 15.06 -12.50
N ASP A 76 24.16 16.09 -12.06
CA ASP A 76 25.38 16.55 -12.72
C ASP A 76 26.50 15.48 -12.72
N GLU A 77 26.44 14.50 -11.82
CA GLU A 77 27.40 13.39 -11.69
C GLU A 77 26.90 12.08 -12.33
N GLY A 78 25.70 12.07 -12.90
CA GLY A 78 25.06 10.87 -13.47
C GLY A 78 23.65 10.65 -12.93
N ALA A 79 22.99 9.55 -13.32
CA ALA A 79 21.67 9.25 -12.77
C ALA A 79 21.79 8.72 -11.34
N GLU A 80 21.09 9.35 -10.39
CA GLU A 80 21.08 8.97 -8.97
C GLU A 80 19.76 8.30 -8.59
N TYR A 81 19.81 7.38 -7.63
CA TYR A 81 18.62 6.81 -6.99
C TYR A 81 18.13 7.72 -5.87
N VAL A 82 16.88 8.15 -5.96
CA VAL A 82 16.21 8.94 -4.93
C VAL A 82 14.96 8.22 -4.42
N ALA A 83 14.50 8.64 -3.25
CA ALA A 83 13.21 8.25 -2.69
C ALA A 83 12.08 8.59 -3.67
N CYS A 84 11.24 7.60 -3.95
CA CYS A 84 10.06 7.74 -4.78
C CYS A 84 8.85 8.16 -3.95
N SER A 85 8.18 9.23 -4.37
CA SER A 85 6.89 9.60 -3.78
C SER A 85 5.80 8.59 -4.15
N TRP A 86 4.99 8.18 -3.18
CA TRP A 86 3.84 7.30 -3.45
C TRP A 86 2.90 7.89 -4.50
N GLY A 87 2.54 7.09 -5.52
CA GLY A 87 1.79 7.54 -6.68
C GLY A 87 2.63 8.12 -7.82
N ASN A 88 3.94 8.22 -7.66
CA ASN A 88 4.83 8.74 -8.68
C ASN A 88 6.12 7.92 -8.80
N GLY A 89 6.56 7.74 -10.04
CA GLY A 89 7.81 7.05 -10.32
C GLY A 89 7.65 5.54 -10.40
N SER A 90 8.79 4.87 -10.45
CA SER A 90 8.90 3.47 -10.86
C SER A 90 9.96 2.77 -10.02
N VAL A 91 9.76 1.49 -9.71
CA VAL A 91 10.85 0.66 -9.18
C VAL A 91 11.71 0.23 -10.36
N SER A 92 12.87 0.87 -10.52
CA SER A 92 13.83 0.58 -11.59
C SER A 92 15.23 0.34 -11.02
N GLY A 93 16.08 -0.30 -11.81
CA GLY A 93 17.53 -0.33 -11.57
C GLY A 93 18.31 -0.33 -12.89
N VAL A 94 19.59 0.04 -12.84
CA VAL A 94 20.50 -0.04 -13.99
C VAL A 94 21.35 -1.29 -13.87
N LEU A 95 21.22 -2.19 -14.84
CA LEU A 95 22.00 -3.43 -14.94
C LEU A 95 22.65 -3.47 -16.34
N ASP A 96 23.94 -3.77 -16.40
CA ASP A 96 24.71 -3.84 -17.66
C ASP A 96 24.59 -2.58 -18.55
N GLY A 97 24.49 -1.41 -17.93
CA GLY A 97 24.34 -0.12 -18.63
C GLY A 97 22.95 0.16 -19.20
N ALA A 98 21.96 -0.72 -18.93
CA ALA A 98 20.58 -0.53 -19.34
C ALA A 98 19.64 -0.39 -18.13
N ARG A 99 18.67 0.52 -18.23
CA ARG A 99 17.62 0.65 -17.22
C ARG A 99 16.60 -0.48 -17.39
N LYS A 100 16.35 -1.21 -16.31
CA LYS A 100 15.29 -2.21 -16.19
C LYS A 100 14.25 -1.72 -15.18
N THR A 101 12.98 -1.80 -15.56
CA THR A 101 11.85 -1.41 -14.70
C THR A 101 11.11 -2.65 -14.22
N TYR A 102 10.96 -2.77 -12.90
CA TYR A 102 10.28 -3.88 -12.23
C TYR A 102 8.83 -3.53 -11.88
N LEU A 103 8.57 -2.25 -11.63
CA LEU A 103 7.23 -1.68 -11.46
C LEU A 103 7.19 -0.31 -12.13
N GLN A 104 6.29 -0.13 -13.10
CA GLN A 104 6.20 1.12 -13.87
C GLN A 104 5.65 2.27 -13.05
N ASP A 105 4.55 2.01 -12.32
CA ASP A 105 3.85 3.01 -11.54
C ASP A 105 3.86 2.58 -10.07
N ILE A 106 4.49 3.38 -9.22
CA ILE A 106 4.41 3.20 -7.77
C ILE A 106 2.98 3.54 -7.34
N PRO A 107 2.29 2.63 -6.65
CA PRO A 107 0.90 2.83 -6.30
C PRO A 107 0.74 3.95 -5.26
N GLN A 108 -0.46 4.52 -5.21
CA GLN A 108 -0.86 5.51 -4.23
C GLN A 108 -2.05 4.97 -3.45
N ASP A 109 -2.12 5.24 -2.13
CA ASP A 109 -3.31 4.88 -1.37
C ASP A 109 -4.57 5.54 -1.99
N PRO A 110 -5.68 4.80 -2.17
CA PRO A 110 -6.92 5.36 -2.71
C PRO A 110 -7.46 6.59 -1.96
N LEU A 111 -7.06 6.77 -0.68
CA LEU A 111 -7.40 7.90 0.17
C LEU A 111 -6.20 8.83 0.43
N ALA A 112 -5.23 8.89 -0.48
CA ALA A 112 -4.08 9.80 -0.34
C ALA A 112 -4.48 11.28 -0.25
N HIS A 113 -5.60 11.66 -0.85
CA HIS A 113 -6.19 13.00 -0.69
C HIS A 113 -6.67 13.29 0.75
N GLU A 114 -6.89 12.26 1.57
CA GLU A 114 -7.14 12.36 3.02
C GLU A 114 -5.85 12.21 3.85
N GLY A 115 -4.69 12.20 3.19
CA GLY A 115 -3.38 12.05 3.82
C GLY A 115 -3.01 10.62 4.22
N VAL A 116 -3.72 9.60 3.72
CA VAL A 116 -3.35 8.19 3.94
C VAL A 116 -2.20 7.82 3.01
N SER A 117 -1.22 7.05 3.49
CA SER A 117 -0.09 6.61 2.67
C SER A 117 0.35 5.17 3.00
N TYR A 118 1.13 4.59 2.11
CA TYR A 118 1.89 3.37 2.39
C TYR A 118 3.19 3.71 3.12
N VAL A 119 3.84 2.69 3.67
CA VAL A 119 5.15 2.82 4.32
C VAL A 119 6.02 1.63 3.94
N TYR A 120 7.27 1.92 3.57
CA TYR A 120 8.28 0.94 3.21
C TYR A 120 9.49 1.01 4.14
N PHE A 121 9.96 -0.15 4.60
CA PHE A 121 11.21 -0.31 5.33
C PHE A 121 12.06 -1.37 4.66
N SER A 122 13.38 -1.13 4.58
CA SER A 122 14.34 -2.04 4.00
C SER A 122 15.72 -1.81 4.59
N ASN A 123 16.48 -2.88 4.74
CA ASN A 123 17.92 -2.84 5.00
C ASN A 123 18.74 -3.43 3.83
N GLY A 124 18.11 -3.56 2.66
CA GLY A 124 18.66 -4.25 1.49
C GLY A 124 18.59 -5.77 1.53
N ARG A 125 18.55 -6.40 2.71
CA ARG A 125 18.45 -7.88 2.83
C ARG A 125 17.02 -8.35 3.06
N ARG A 126 16.23 -7.54 3.74
CA ARG A 126 14.82 -7.77 4.06
C ARG A 126 14.06 -6.49 3.84
N TYR A 127 12.77 -6.62 3.60
CA TYR A 127 11.87 -5.49 3.55
C TYR A 127 10.56 -5.78 4.30
N GLN A 128 9.88 -4.71 4.67
CA GLN A 128 8.50 -4.69 5.13
C GLN A 128 7.79 -3.56 4.41
N VAL A 129 6.57 -3.80 3.93
CA VAL A 129 5.70 -2.78 3.34
C VAL A 129 4.34 -2.83 4.01
N TYR A 130 3.78 -1.68 4.33
CA TYR A 130 2.59 -1.55 5.17
C TYR A 130 1.52 -0.66 4.54
N ALA A 131 0.26 -0.95 4.90
CA ALA A 131 -0.91 -0.17 4.56
C ALA A 131 -1.93 -0.14 5.72
N SER A 132 -2.91 0.77 5.63
CA SER A 132 -4.05 0.84 6.55
C SER A 132 -5.33 0.39 5.83
N LEU A 133 -5.76 -0.85 6.05
CA LEU A 133 -7.09 -1.31 5.65
C LEU A 133 -8.17 -0.52 6.42
N GLU A 134 -9.31 -0.29 5.78
CA GLU A 134 -10.45 0.41 6.35
C GLU A 134 -11.33 -0.48 7.22
N SER A 135 -11.28 -1.79 7.01
CA SER A 135 -12.06 -2.78 7.74
C SER A 135 -11.17 -3.69 8.57
N ASP A 136 -11.44 -3.78 9.88
CA ASP A 136 -10.82 -4.73 10.81
C ASP A 136 -11.32 -6.17 10.63
N LYS A 137 -12.34 -6.35 9.79
CA LYS A 137 -12.91 -7.67 9.44
C LYS A 137 -12.22 -8.32 8.25
N GLU A 138 -11.25 -7.66 7.63
CA GLU A 138 -10.45 -8.26 6.57
C GLU A 138 -9.61 -9.40 7.15
N PRO A 139 -9.56 -10.59 6.51
CA PRO A 139 -8.74 -11.70 7.01
C PRO A 139 -7.27 -11.36 7.19
N GLU A 140 -6.75 -10.44 6.37
CA GLU A 140 -5.36 -9.98 6.42
C GLU A 140 -5.11 -8.84 7.43
N TYR A 141 -6.16 -8.34 8.11
CA TYR A 141 -5.99 -7.38 9.20
C TYR A 141 -5.16 -8.00 10.33
N ASN A 142 -4.13 -7.28 10.77
CA ASN A 142 -3.19 -7.78 11.76
C ASN A 142 -3.11 -6.82 12.98
N PRO A 143 -3.68 -7.21 14.14
CA PRO A 143 -3.62 -6.39 15.35
C PRO A 143 -2.20 -6.22 15.90
N GLN A 144 -1.26 -7.10 15.58
CA GLN A 144 0.15 -6.97 15.97
C GLN A 144 0.89 -5.94 15.10
N VAL A 145 0.39 -5.63 13.90
CA VAL A 145 0.90 -4.48 13.14
C VAL A 145 0.38 -3.18 13.74
N VAL A 146 -0.88 -3.16 14.19
CA VAL A 146 -1.47 -2.00 14.87
C VAL A 146 -0.71 -1.64 16.15
N SER A 147 -0.29 -2.63 16.94
CA SER A 147 0.48 -2.40 18.16
C SER A 147 1.86 -1.77 17.90
N ARG A 148 2.39 -1.88 16.69
CA ARG A 148 3.63 -1.18 16.29
C ARG A 148 3.47 0.33 16.14
N ASN A 149 2.24 0.83 16.06
CA ASN A 149 1.93 2.26 15.93
C ASN A 149 2.67 2.92 14.75
N ILE A 150 2.79 2.21 13.61
CA ILE A 150 3.42 2.73 12.39
C ILE A 150 2.43 3.67 11.68
N SER A 151 2.89 4.86 11.29
CA SER A 151 2.06 5.86 10.62
C SER A 151 1.95 5.60 9.11
N CYS A 152 0.81 5.11 8.65
CA CYS A 152 0.42 5.03 7.25
C CYS A 152 -0.24 6.36 6.82
N GLY A 153 0.52 7.45 6.93
CA GLY A 153 0.01 8.81 6.77
C GLY A 153 -0.83 9.24 7.97
N THR A 154 -2.09 9.63 7.75
CA THR A 154 -3.04 10.02 8.81
C THR A 154 -3.65 8.85 9.59
N ARG A 155 -3.30 7.61 9.24
CA ARG A 155 -3.82 6.38 9.86
C ARG A 155 -2.70 5.51 10.41
N ILE A 156 -3.04 4.57 11.29
CA ILE A 156 -2.11 3.55 11.76
C ILE A 156 -2.16 2.34 10.82
N CYS A 157 -0.99 1.88 10.39
CA CYS A 157 -0.89 0.68 9.58
C CYS A 157 -1.45 -0.53 10.31
N ASN A 158 -2.15 -1.40 9.58
CA ASN A 158 -2.78 -2.60 10.14
C ASN A 158 -2.67 -3.83 9.24
N TYR A 159 -2.01 -3.69 8.10
CA TYR A 159 -1.74 -4.73 7.13
C TYR A 159 -0.35 -4.51 6.54
N GLY A 160 0.33 -5.58 6.15
CA GLY A 160 1.62 -5.49 5.47
C GLY A 160 2.04 -6.80 4.81
N LEU A 161 3.09 -6.70 4.01
CA LEU A 161 3.81 -7.83 3.43
C LEU A 161 5.31 -7.64 3.70
N SER A 162 6.06 -8.72 3.70
CA SER A 162 7.48 -8.71 4.00
C SER A 162 8.19 -9.82 3.23
N PHE A 163 9.52 -9.72 3.19
CA PHE A 163 10.33 -10.78 2.60
C PHE A 163 10.30 -12.06 3.44
N GLN A 164 9.83 -13.16 2.85
CA GLN A 164 9.80 -14.49 3.47
C GLN A 164 9.15 -14.50 4.86
N ASP A 165 9.84 -15.04 5.87
CA ASP A 165 9.40 -15.16 7.26
C ASP A 165 9.72 -13.91 8.10
N THR A 166 10.13 -12.81 7.46
CA THR A 166 10.40 -11.55 8.17
C THR A 166 9.12 -11.11 8.88
N PRO A 167 9.10 -11.09 10.23
CA PRO A 167 7.91 -10.80 10.99
C PRO A 167 7.43 -9.36 10.74
N LEU A 168 6.12 -9.13 10.74
CA LEU A 168 5.53 -7.80 10.57
C LEU A 168 5.28 -7.06 11.90
N ASP A 169 5.35 -7.77 13.03
CA ASP A 169 5.04 -7.31 14.38
C ASP A 169 6.23 -6.65 15.11
N ARG A 170 7.42 -6.63 14.49
CA ARG A 170 8.63 -5.99 15.02
C ARG A 170 9.49 -5.39 13.91
N THR A 171 10.51 -4.63 14.26
CA THR A 171 11.45 -4.04 13.28
C THR A 171 12.32 -5.11 12.62
N ILE A 172 12.85 -4.80 11.43
CA ILE A 172 13.84 -5.64 10.75
C ILE A 172 15.09 -5.83 11.62
N GLU A 173 15.54 -4.77 12.31
CA GLU A 173 16.72 -4.80 13.19
C GLU A 173 16.53 -5.76 14.38
N GLU A 174 15.39 -5.70 15.07
CA GLU A 174 15.08 -6.62 16.17
C GLU A 174 15.12 -8.08 15.69
N TYR A 175 14.51 -8.37 14.54
CA TYR A 175 14.51 -9.72 13.98
C TYR A 175 15.91 -10.19 13.57
N GLU A 176 16.74 -9.33 12.97
CA GLU A 176 18.11 -9.69 12.64
C GLU A 176 18.98 -9.97 13.87
N ASN A 177 18.77 -9.22 14.96
CA ASN A 177 19.43 -9.48 16.24
C ASN A 177 19.02 -10.83 16.83
N GLU A 178 17.73 -11.19 16.78
CA GLU A 178 17.24 -12.50 17.21
C GLU A 178 17.90 -13.65 16.43
N LEU A 179 17.96 -13.53 15.10
CA LEU A 179 18.59 -14.53 14.23
C LEU A 179 20.07 -14.69 14.56
N ARG A 180 20.79 -13.59 14.79
CA ARG A 180 22.21 -13.62 15.17
C ARG A 180 22.42 -14.38 16.48
N ILE A 181 21.58 -14.15 17.49
CA ILE A 181 21.65 -14.85 18.78
C ILE A 181 21.34 -16.34 18.59
N LYS A 182 20.33 -16.68 17.78
CA LYS A 182 19.93 -18.06 17.51
C LYS A 182 21.04 -18.84 16.79
N ASN A 183 21.69 -18.23 15.80
CA ASN A 183 22.76 -18.87 15.02
C ASN A 183 24.10 -18.96 15.78
N ALA A 184 24.24 -18.25 16.90
CA ALA A 184 25.41 -18.30 17.77
C ALA A 184 25.33 -19.41 18.84
N LYS A 185 24.19 -20.10 18.95
CA LYS A 185 23.96 -21.27 19.82
C LYS A 185 24.04 -22.56 19.01
#